data_AF-A0A399ZNN6-F1
#
_entry.id   AF-A0A399ZNN6-F1
#
_cell.length_a   1.000
_cell.length_b   1.000
_cell.length_c   1.000
_cell.angle_alpha   90.00
_cell.angle_beta   90.00
_cell.angle_gamma   90.00
#
_symmetry.space_group_name_H-M   'P 1'
#
loop_
_entity.id
_entity.type
_entity.pdbx_description
1 polymer ?
#
loop_
_entity_poly.entity_id
_entity_poly.type
_entity_poly.pdbx_seq_one_letter_code
_entity_poly.pdbx_strand_id
1 'polypeptide(L)'
;MKTAFLIALAGGALLYAALAFGIYNGLTRQQQGANDFYSRWVGARALILRGENPYAAQTTRAIQMGMYGRLAQPDEDQVAFAYPLYAALIAAPLAFLPYSLAQALWMALLIF
;
A
#
# COMPACT_ATOMS: atom_id res chain seq x y z
N MET A 1 -6.05 -13.59 -33.19
CA MET A 1 -5.05 -13.32 -32.13
C MET A 1 -5.40 -12.10 -31.28
N LYS A 2 -5.67 -10.91 -31.87
CA LYS A 2 -6.01 -9.69 -31.11
C LYS A 2 -7.25 -9.83 -30.21
N THR A 3 -8.33 -10.44 -30.71
CA THR A 3 -9.59 -10.60 -29.95
C THR A 3 -9.42 -11.49 -28.72
N ALA A 4 -8.75 -12.63 -28.84
CA ALA A 4 -8.48 -13.53 -27.71
C ALA A 4 -7.62 -12.86 -26.63
N PHE A 5 -6.61 -12.09 -27.05
CA PHE A 5 -5.78 -11.30 -26.14
C PHE A 5 -6.58 -10.24 -25.38
N LEU A 6 -7.47 -9.51 -26.06
CA LEU A 6 -8.35 -8.53 -25.41
C LEU A 6 -9.32 -9.18 -24.42
N ILE A 7 -9.87 -10.35 -24.75
CA ILE A 7 -10.74 -11.11 -23.85
C ILE A 7 -9.97 -11.54 -22.60
N ALA A 8 -8.74 -12.04 -22.76
CA ALA A 8 -7.91 -12.44 -21.63
C ALA A 8 -7.56 -11.26 -20.72
N LEU A 9 -7.19 -10.10 -21.29
CA LEU A 9 -6.95 -8.88 -20.53
C LEU A 9 -8.19 -8.41 -19.76
N ALA A 10 -9.35 -8.38 -20.42
CA ALA A 10 -10.60 -7.99 -19.78
C ALA A 10 -10.99 -8.97 -18.66
N GLY A 11 -10.83 -10.28 -18.89
CA GLY A 11 -11.07 -11.31 -17.89
C GLY A 11 -10.15 -11.16 -16.67
N GLY A 12 -8.85 -10.92 -16.89
CA GLY A 12 -7.88 -10.66 -15.83
C GLY A 12 -8.21 -9.40 -15.02
N ALA A 13 -8.57 -8.30 -15.70
CA ALA A 13 -8.96 -7.06 -15.03
C ALA A 13 -10.24 -7.23 -14.19
N LEU A 14 -11.24 -7.94 -14.71
CA LEU A 14 -12.46 -8.25 -13.97
C LEU A 14 -12.19 -9.12 -12.74
N LEU A 15 -11.35 -10.15 -12.88
CA LEU A 15 -10.97 -11.02 -11.77
C LEU A 15 -10.20 -10.24 -10.69
N TYR A 16 -9.23 -9.41 -11.08
CA TYR A 16 -8.49 -8.53 -10.18
C TYR A 16 -9.45 -7.59 -9.41
N ALA A 17 -10.38 -6.93 -10.11
CA ALA A 17 -11.34 -6.04 -9.50
C ALA A 17 -12.29 -6.78 -8.53
N ALA A 18 -12.74 -7.98 -8.89
CA ALA A 18 -13.59 -8.81 -8.04
C ALA A 18 -12.86 -9.25 -6.76
N LEU A 19 -11.59 -9.65 -6.86
CA LEU A 19 -10.78 -9.99 -5.70
C LEU A 19 -10.53 -8.78 -4.80
N ALA A 20 -10.13 -7.64 -5.37
CA ALA A 20 -9.92 -6.41 -4.61
C ALA A 20 -11.21 -5.97 -3.89
N PHE A 21 -12.36 -6.08 -4.56
CA PHE A 21 -13.66 -5.80 -3.95
C PHE A 21 -13.98 -6.76 -2.80
N GLY A 22 -13.74 -8.05 -2.96
CA GLY A 22 -13.93 -9.05 -1.90
C GLY A 22 -13.04 -8.79 -0.68
N ILE A 23 -11.74 -8.54 -0.91
CA ILE A 23 -10.76 -8.23 0.14
C ILE A 23 -11.14 -6.92 0.85
N TYR A 24 -11.54 -5.89 0.10
CA TYR A 24 -11.97 -4.63 0.70
C TYR A 24 -13.16 -4.81 1.63
N ASN A 25 -14.22 -5.46 1.15
CA ASN A 25 -15.47 -5.58 1.89
C ASN A 25 -15.40 -6.56 3.06
N GLY A 26 -14.65 -7.64 2.90
CA GLY A 26 -14.52 -8.72 3.89
C GLY A 26 -13.37 -8.55 4.88
N LEU A 27 -12.38 -7.70 4.59
CA LEU A 27 -11.18 -7.57 5.42
C LEU A 27 -10.78 -6.12 5.66
N THR A 28 -10.24 -5.43 4.65
CA THR A 28 -9.44 -4.21 4.91
C THR A 28 -10.27 -2.99 5.29
N ARG A 29 -11.57 -2.94 4.95
CA ARG A 29 -12.45 -1.86 5.43
C ARG A 29 -12.79 -1.99 6.92
N GLN A 30 -12.75 -3.21 7.46
CA GLN A 30 -13.09 -3.49 8.86
C GLN A 30 -11.83 -3.46 9.73
N GLN A 31 -10.78 -4.13 9.28
CA GLN A 31 -9.50 -4.19 9.97
C GLN A 31 -8.37 -3.90 8.99
N GLN A 32 -7.86 -2.67 9.09
CA GLN A 32 -6.68 -2.26 8.33
C GLN A 32 -5.47 -2.96 8.95
N GLY A 33 -4.89 -3.91 8.23
CA GLY A 33 -3.65 -4.53 8.67
C GLY A 33 -2.52 -3.52 8.54
N ALA A 34 -1.86 -3.17 9.64
CA ALA A 34 -0.58 -2.47 9.63
C ALA A 34 0.55 -3.40 9.16
N ASN A 35 0.46 -3.86 7.92
CA ASN A 35 1.41 -4.79 7.31
C ASN A 35 2.55 -4.03 6.63
N ASP A 36 3.52 -4.76 6.09
CA ASP A 36 4.67 -4.21 5.35
C ASP A 36 4.29 -3.11 4.33
N PHE A 37 3.13 -3.23 3.67
CA PHE A 37 2.73 -2.25 2.67
C PHE A 37 2.46 -0.86 3.27
N TYR A 38 2.07 -0.76 4.55
CA TYR A 38 1.74 0.52 5.18
C TYR A 38 2.91 1.51 5.18
N SER A 39 4.11 1.08 5.56
CA SER A 39 5.29 1.97 5.59
C SER A 39 5.64 2.51 4.20
N ARG A 40 5.46 1.69 3.16
CA ARG A 40 5.67 2.04 1.75
C ARG A 40 4.59 3.01 1.25
N TRP A 41 3.34 2.79 1.63
CA TRP A 41 2.21 3.67 1.31
C TRP A 41 2.37 5.05 1.98
N VAL A 42 2.71 5.12 3.27
CA VAL A 42 2.95 6.40 3.96
C VAL A 42 4.17 7.12 3.39
N GLY A 43 5.27 6.40 3.13
CA GLY A 43 6.47 6.96 2.49
C GLY A 43 6.18 7.53 1.10
N ALA A 44 5.42 6.80 0.27
CA ALA A 44 4.99 7.28 -1.03
C ALA A 44 4.11 8.54 -0.92
N ARG A 45 3.19 8.60 0.06
CA ARG A 45 2.39 9.81 0.31
C ARG A 45 3.22 11.00 0.77
N ALA A 46 4.22 10.76 1.61
CA ALA A 46 5.16 11.81 2.04
C ALA A 46 5.84 12.43 0.81
N LEU A 47 6.43 11.58 -0.05
CA LEU A 47 7.12 12.04 -1.24
C LEU A 47 6.19 12.70 -2.27
N ILE A 48 5.13 12.00 -2.68
CA ILE A 48 4.33 12.35 -3.86
C ILE A 48 3.26 13.39 -3.55
N LEU A 49 2.61 13.30 -2.38
CA LEU A 49 1.50 14.20 -2.04
C LEU A 49 1.95 15.42 -1.25
N ARG A 50 3.06 15.32 -0.52
CA ARG A 50 3.53 16.38 0.38
C ARG A 50 4.90 16.96 0.01
N GLY A 51 5.62 16.36 -0.93
CA GLY A 51 6.99 16.78 -1.27
C GLY A 51 7.98 16.59 -0.12
N GLU A 52 7.68 15.69 0.82
CA GLU A 52 8.47 15.43 2.02
C GLU A 52 9.46 14.29 1.79
N ASN A 53 10.54 14.27 2.57
CA ASN A 53 11.50 13.18 2.56
C ASN A 53 10.89 11.93 3.23
N PRO A 54 10.72 10.79 2.51
CA PRO A 54 10.17 9.57 3.09
C PRO A 54 11.06 8.94 4.18
N TYR A 55 12.35 9.28 4.20
CA TYR A 55 13.32 8.82 5.20
C TYR A 55 13.44 9.73 6.42
N ALA A 56 12.69 10.84 6.46
CA ALA A 56 12.74 11.76 7.59
C ALA A 56 12.14 11.13 8.86
N ALA A 57 12.68 11.51 10.03
CA ALA A 57 12.22 11.01 11.33
C ALA A 57 10.71 11.25 11.55
N GLN A 58 10.16 12.36 11.04
CA GLN A 58 8.72 12.64 11.11
C GLN A 58 7.88 11.62 10.32
N THR A 59 8.35 11.16 9.17
CA THR A 59 7.68 10.14 8.36
C THR A 59 7.69 8.80 9.08
N THR A 60 8.85 8.42 9.64
CA THR A 60 8.96 7.21 10.48
C THR A 60 8.03 7.26 11.67
N ARG A 61 7.95 8.38 12.40
CA ARG A 61 7.00 8.54 13.51
C ARG A 61 5.55 8.39 13.04
N ALA A 62 5.17 8.97 11.90
CA ALA A 62 3.82 8.82 11.35
C ALA A 62 3.51 7.35 10.99
N ILE A 63 4.49 6.62 10.49
CA ILE A 63 4.37 5.19 10.22
C ILE A 63 4.16 4.41 11.52
N GLN A 64 5.01 4.63 12.53
CA GLN A 64 4.92 3.97 13.84
C GLN A 64 3.58 4.25 14.52
N MET A 65 3.11 5.49 14.53
CA MET A 65 1.79 5.83 15.08
C MET A 65 0.66 5.09 14.34
N GLY A 66 0.78 4.92 13.02
CA GLY A 66 -0.20 4.18 12.24
C GLY A 66 -0.14 2.67 12.44
N MET A 67 1.05 2.10 12.64
CA MET A 67 1.24 0.66 12.76
C MET A 67 1.09 0.14 14.19
N TYR A 68 1.66 0.85 15.15
CA TYR A 68 1.73 0.44 16.55
C TYR A 68 0.78 1.24 17.45
N GLY A 69 0.24 2.36 16.97
CA GLY A 69 -0.51 3.30 17.83
C GLY A 69 0.38 4.09 18.80
N ARG A 70 1.71 3.91 18.73
CA ARG A 70 2.73 4.56 19.56
C ARG A 70 4.06 4.60 18.83
N LEU A 71 5.04 5.30 19.38
CA LEU A 71 6.41 5.22 18.90
C LEU A 71 7.01 3.82 19.19
N ALA A 72 7.89 3.37 18.31
CA ALA A 72 8.64 2.15 18.51
C ALA A 72 9.63 2.31 19.68
N GLN A 73 9.77 1.26 20.48
CA GLN A 73 10.82 1.17 21.50
C GLN A 73 12.19 0.99 20.82
N PRO A 74 13.31 1.27 21.50
CA PRO A 74 14.66 1.16 20.91
C PRO A 74 15.02 -0.24 20.40
N ASP A 75 14.40 -1.27 20.97
CA ASP A 75 14.59 -2.69 20.63
C ASP A 75 13.54 -3.23 19.64
N GLU A 76 12.58 -2.40 19.21
CA GLU A 76 11.57 -2.76 18.22
C GLU A 76 11.98 -2.32 16.80
N ASP A 77 11.41 -3.01 15.80
CA ASP A 77 11.52 -2.55 14.41
C ASP A 77 10.94 -1.13 14.30
N GLN A 78 11.72 -0.23 13.71
CA GLN A 78 11.30 1.15 13.51
C GLN A 78 10.22 1.28 12.45
N VAL A 79 9.97 0.21 11.65
CA VAL A 79 9.00 0.13 10.56
C VAL A 79 9.10 1.30 9.58
N ALA A 80 10.30 1.88 9.47
CA ALA A 80 10.56 3.03 8.61
C ALA A 80 10.38 2.67 7.13
N PHE A 81 10.28 3.70 6.29
CA PHE A 81 10.46 3.49 4.85
C PHE A 81 11.92 3.11 4.58
N ALA A 82 12.19 1.81 4.40
CA ALA A 82 13.54 1.25 4.32
C ALA A 82 13.95 0.78 2.91
N TYR A 83 13.24 1.23 1.87
CA TYR A 83 13.46 0.82 0.48
C TYR A 83 14.16 1.92 -0.32
N PRO A 84 14.81 1.59 -1.46
CA PRO A 84 15.26 2.60 -2.41
C PRO A 84 14.11 3.53 -2.84
N LEU A 85 14.42 4.80 -3.13
CA LEU A 85 13.41 5.84 -3.33
C LEU A 85 12.41 5.49 -4.46
N TYR A 86 12.87 4.81 -5.51
CA TYR A 86 12.01 4.39 -6.61
C TYR A 86 10.88 3.43 -6.17
N ALA A 87 10.99 2.75 -5.03
CA ALA A 87 9.91 1.93 -4.50
C ALA A 87 8.67 2.78 -4.12
N ALA A 88 8.87 4.05 -3.77
CA ALA A 88 7.77 4.99 -3.57
C ALA A 88 6.99 5.23 -4.87
N LEU A 89 7.64 5.16 -6.04
CA LEU A 89 7.00 5.32 -7.35
C LEU A 89 6.13 4.11 -7.69
N ILE A 90 6.51 2.90 -7.26
CA ILE A 90 5.69 1.70 -7.41
C ILE A 90 4.41 1.81 -6.58
N ALA A 91 4.51 2.34 -5.35
CA ALA A 91 3.36 2.59 -4.50
C ALA A 91 2.56 3.86 -4.88
N ALA A 92 3.08 4.72 -5.77
CA ALA A 92 2.48 6.01 -6.08
C ALA A 92 1.04 5.95 -6.61
N PRO A 93 0.64 5.01 -7.49
CA PRO A 93 -0.76 4.91 -7.92
C PRO A 93 -1.73 4.67 -6.77
N LEU A 94 -1.27 3.97 -5.72
CA LEU A 94 -2.07 3.63 -4.53
C LEU A 94 -1.99 4.71 -3.44
N ALA A 95 -1.00 5.60 -3.51
CA ALA A 95 -0.79 6.66 -2.52
C ALA A 95 -1.98 7.64 -2.43
N PHE A 96 -2.72 7.85 -3.51
CA PHE A 96 -3.88 8.74 -3.57
C PHE A 96 -5.13 8.17 -2.89
N LEU A 97 -5.17 6.86 -2.65
CA LEU A 97 -6.33 6.17 -2.10
C LEU A 97 -6.27 6.10 -0.56
N PRO A 98 -7.42 6.00 0.13
CA PRO A 98 -7.45 5.60 1.54
C PRO A 98 -6.73 4.26 1.74
N TYR A 99 -6.06 4.09 2.89
CA TYR A 99 -5.21 2.93 3.11
C TYR A 99 -5.96 1.60 2.99
N SER A 100 -7.20 1.51 3.49
CA SER A 100 -8.02 0.30 3.37
C SER A 100 -8.21 -0.15 1.91
N LEU A 101 -8.45 0.78 0.99
CA LEU A 101 -8.59 0.49 -0.43
C LEU A 101 -7.25 0.19 -1.08
N ALA A 102 -6.21 0.98 -0.77
CA ALA A 102 -4.86 0.75 -1.25
C ALA A 102 -4.35 -0.65 -0.86
N GLN A 103 -4.60 -1.07 0.38
CA GLN A 103 -4.24 -2.38 0.91
C GLN A 103 -4.99 -3.50 0.17
N ALA A 104 -6.29 -3.34 -0.09
CA ALA A 104 -7.07 -4.36 -0.81
C ALA A 104 -6.56 -4.55 -2.24
N LEU A 105 -6.28 -3.45 -2.95
CA LEU A 105 -5.72 -3.47 -4.30
C LEU A 105 -4.32 -4.08 -4.34
N TRP A 106 -3.49 -3.78 -3.33
CA TRP A 106 -2.17 -4.36 -3.17
C TRP A 106 -2.22 -5.87 -2.91
N MET A 107 -3.07 -6.30 -1.98
CA MET A 107 -3.26 -7.72 -1.68
C MET A 107 -3.79 -8.49 -2.89
N ALA A 108 -4.78 -7.95 -3.60
CA ALA A 108 -5.30 -8.56 -4.82
C ALA A 108 -4.21 -8.70 -5.90
N LEU A 109 -3.29 -7.75 -5.99
CA LEU A 109 -2.19 -7.79 -6.96
C LEU A 109 -1.20 -8.91 -6.63
N LEU A 110 -0.89 -9.12 -5.35
CA LEU A 110 0.08 -10.12 -4.90
C LEU A 110 -0.44 -11.57 -4.94
N ILE A 111 -1.72 -11.78 -5.21
CA ILE A 111 -2.30 -13.13 -5.35
C ILE A 111 -1.95 -13.78 -6.71
N PHE A 112 -1.59 -12.96 -7.71
CA PHE A 112 -1.26 -13.40 -9.07
C PHE A 112 0.24 -13.34 -9.34
#